data_AF-A0A6S7IW72-F1
#
_entry.id   AF-A0A6S7IW72-F1
#
_cell.length_a   1.000
_cell.length_b   1.000
_cell.length_c   1.000
_cell.angle_alpha   90.00
_cell.angle_beta   90.00
_cell.angle_gamma   90.00
#
_symmetry.space_group_name_H-M   'P 1'
#
loop_
_entity.id
_entity.type
_entity.pdbx_description
1 polymer ?
#
loop_
_entity_poly.entity_id
_entity_poly.type
_entity_poly.pdbx_seq_one_letter_code
_entity_poly.pdbx_strand_id
1 'polypeptide(L)'
;MNGEELARELITVLSIKLSLESHQLLAVMRDRASVNGAALNIVKIMYPNLLDVGCLSHMLNLVGERFKTPTLSLFIAHWIALFSHSYKVKALWKEATGRAMASYSKTRWWSRWELMNQVMVQFAFIEPFLQNNEDIGPATRAKLLEILSHPPSMLLLKVELAAVIDLGEHFVKGTYRLEGDGVPCAKLL
;
A
#
# COMPACT_ATOMS: atom_id res chain seq x y z
N MET A 1 10.91 -17.57 14.62
CA MET A 1 12.27 -17.09 14.34
C MET A 1 12.52 -15.82 15.13
N ASN A 2 13.49 -15.83 16.05
CA ASN A 2 13.93 -14.65 16.79
C ASN A 2 15.17 -14.00 16.15
N GLY A 3 15.67 -12.90 16.72
CA GLY A 3 16.80 -12.16 16.16
C GLY A 3 18.12 -12.94 16.13
N GLU A 4 18.38 -13.77 17.15
CA GLU A 4 19.59 -14.60 17.23
C GLU A 4 19.56 -15.73 16.21
N GLU A 5 18.42 -16.39 16.06
CA GLU A 5 18.19 -17.43 15.06
C GLU A 5 18.40 -16.87 13.66
N LEU A 6 17.79 -15.71 13.36
CA LEU A 6 17.96 -15.05 12.07
C LEU A 6 19.43 -14.64 11.83
N ALA A 7 20.12 -14.09 12.84
CA ALA A 7 21.54 -13.73 12.72
C ALA A 7 22.41 -14.95 12.42
N ARG A 8 22.16 -16.09 13.08
CA ARG A 8 22.89 -17.34 12.85
C ARG A 8 22.72 -17.82 11.42
N GLU A 9 21.50 -17.81 10.90
CA GLU A 9 21.23 -18.18 9.51
C GLU A 9 21.92 -17.22 8.53
N LEU A 10 21.84 -15.91 8.76
CA LEU A 10 22.51 -14.92 7.93
C LEU A 10 24.03 -15.09 7.93
N ILE A 11 24.66 -15.26 9.09
CA ILE A 11 26.11 -15.49 9.21
C ILE A 11 26.50 -16.81 8.52
N THR A 12 25.71 -17.86 8.68
CA THR A 12 25.95 -19.15 8.01
C THR A 12 25.94 -18.98 6.49
N VAL A 13 24.96 -18.25 5.95
CA VAL A 13 24.91 -17.99 4.51
C VAL A 13 26.09 -17.11 4.07
N LEU A 14 26.32 -15.98 4.72
CA LEU A 14 27.31 -14.99 4.30
C LEU A 14 28.75 -15.49 4.48
N SER A 15 29.09 -16.01 5.66
CA SER A 15 30.47 -16.41 5.99
C SER A 15 30.81 -17.82 5.56
N ILE A 16 29.87 -18.77 5.61
CA ILE A 16 30.16 -20.18 5.31
C ILE A 16 29.84 -20.49 3.85
N LYS A 17 28.60 -20.21 3.40
CA LYS A 17 28.17 -20.60 2.04
C LYS A 17 28.73 -19.69 0.96
N LEU A 18 28.76 -18.38 1.21
CA LEU A 18 29.26 -17.38 0.26
C LEU A 18 30.73 -17.00 0.52
N SER A 19 31.31 -17.46 1.63
CA SER A 19 32.71 -17.19 2.01
C SER A 19 33.06 -15.69 1.98
N LEU A 20 32.12 -14.82 2.36
CA LEU A 20 32.35 -13.39 2.42
C LEU A 20 33.27 -13.05 3.61
N GLU A 21 34.31 -12.30 3.31
CA GLU A 21 35.16 -11.67 4.31
C GLU A 21 34.47 -10.43 4.90
N SER A 22 34.91 -10.03 6.09
CA SER A 22 34.29 -8.94 6.88
C SER A 22 34.21 -7.60 6.14
N HIS A 23 35.12 -7.35 5.20
CA HIS A 23 35.20 -6.11 4.42
C HIS A 23 34.43 -6.17 3.09
N GLN A 24 33.94 -7.35 2.69
CA GLN A 24 33.25 -7.54 1.41
C GLN A 24 31.75 -7.25 1.49
N LEU A 25 31.15 -7.36 2.69
CA LEU A 25 29.76 -6.99 2.90
C LEU A 25 29.64 -5.48 3.19
N LEU A 26 29.29 -4.71 2.17
CA LEU A 26 29.30 -3.25 2.23
C LEU A 26 28.01 -2.66 2.82
N ALA A 27 26.85 -3.20 2.44
CA ALA A 27 25.55 -2.67 2.83
C ALA A 27 24.48 -3.75 2.91
N VAL A 28 23.51 -3.53 3.79
CA VAL A 28 22.29 -4.34 3.91
C VAL A 28 21.08 -3.44 3.99
N MET A 29 19.97 -3.91 3.44
CA MET A 29 18.69 -3.25 3.56
C MET A 29 17.71 -4.15 4.30
N ARG A 30 17.03 -3.61 5.32
CA ARG A 30 16.02 -4.36 6.09
C ARG A 30 14.76 -3.53 6.30
N ASP A 31 13.63 -4.20 6.46
CA ASP A 31 12.42 -3.54 6.93
C ASP A 31 12.54 -3.10 8.41
N ARG A 32 11.43 -2.61 8.97
CA ARG A 32 11.36 -2.14 10.37
C ARG A 32 10.94 -3.22 11.36
N ALA A 33 10.87 -4.49 10.98
CA ALA A 33 10.59 -5.57 11.91
C ALA A 33 11.70 -5.61 12.98
N SER A 34 11.30 -5.66 14.25
CA SER A 34 12.24 -5.64 15.39
C SER A 34 13.24 -6.80 15.34
N VAL A 35 12.80 -7.97 14.86
CA VAL A 35 13.63 -9.17 14.66
C VAL A 35 14.79 -8.89 13.71
N ASN A 36 14.57 -8.14 12.63
CA ASN A 36 15.60 -7.82 11.64
C ASN A 36 16.65 -6.85 12.22
N GLY A 37 16.21 -5.88 13.02
CA GLY A 37 17.13 -4.99 13.74
C GLY A 37 17.98 -5.73 14.77
N ALA A 38 17.36 -6.62 15.56
CA ALA A 38 18.07 -7.45 16.53
C ALA A 38 19.10 -8.36 15.85
N ALA A 39 18.73 -9.00 14.73
CA ALA A 39 19.64 -9.85 13.97
C ALA A 39 20.84 -9.06 13.41
N LEU A 40 20.60 -7.89 12.80
CA LEU A 40 21.70 -7.09 12.23
C LEU A 40 22.66 -6.54 13.28
N ASN A 41 22.21 -6.28 14.50
CA ASN A 41 23.13 -5.90 15.59
C ASN A 41 24.17 -7.00 15.88
N ILE A 42 23.79 -8.27 15.72
CA ILE A 42 24.70 -9.41 15.87
C ILE A 42 25.59 -9.55 14.62
N VAL A 43 25.01 -9.45 13.41
CA VAL A 43 25.76 -9.56 12.15
C VAL A 43 26.86 -8.50 12.07
N LYS A 44 26.61 -7.27 12.54
CA LYS A 44 27.60 -6.18 12.57
C LYS A 44 28.85 -6.48 13.42
N ILE A 45 28.79 -7.44 14.34
CA ILE A 45 29.99 -7.88 15.08
C ILE A 45 30.99 -8.56 14.12
N MET A 46 30.49 -9.34 13.16
CA MET A 46 31.30 -10.03 12.15
C MET A 46 31.65 -9.11 10.96
N TYR A 47 30.78 -8.15 10.66
CA TYR A 47 30.91 -7.20 9.55
C TYR A 47 30.84 -5.76 10.08
N PRO A 48 31.90 -5.24 10.73
CA PRO A 48 31.86 -3.97 11.46
C PRO A 48 31.69 -2.74 10.54
N ASN A 49 32.06 -2.85 9.27
CA ASN A 49 31.95 -1.76 8.29
C ASN A 49 30.60 -1.77 7.55
N LEU A 50 29.67 -2.64 7.95
CA LEU A 50 28.39 -2.83 7.29
C LEU A 50 27.48 -1.60 7.42
N LEU A 51 27.11 -1.00 6.29
CA LEU A 51 26.09 0.03 6.23
C LEU A 51 24.69 -0.61 6.37
N ASP A 52 23.99 -0.27 7.46
CA ASP A 52 22.63 -0.75 7.73
C ASP A 52 21.59 0.30 7.31
N VAL A 53 20.86 -0.02 6.24
CA VAL A 53 19.88 0.86 5.60
C VAL A 53 18.48 0.34 5.88
N GLY A 54 17.59 1.22 6.34
CA GLY A 54 16.16 0.91 6.39
C GLY A 54 15.56 0.81 4.99
N CYS A 55 14.63 -0.12 4.78
CA CYS A 55 13.98 -0.32 3.50
C CYS A 55 13.23 0.95 3.08
N LEU A 56 13.71 1.59 2.01
CA LEU A 56 13.15 2.83 1.49
C LEU A 56 11.73 2.61 0.96
N SER A 57 11.45 1.49 0.29
CA SER A 57 10.10 1.14 -0.17
C SER A 57 9.09 1.07 0.99
N HIS A 58 9.48 0.44 2.10
CA HIS A 58 8.68 0.42 3.33
C HIS A 58 8.48 1.81 3.93
N MET A 59 9.52 2.65 3.91
CA MET A 59 9.43 4.03 4.39
C MET A 59 8.43 4.84 3.56
N LEU A 60 8.46 4.72 2.23
CA LEU A 60 7.53 5.41 1.35
C LEU A 60 6.08 4.91 1.56
N ASN A 61 5.85 3.59 1.66
CA ASN A 61 4.52 3.04 1.95
C ASN A 61 3.94 3.61 3.27
N LEU A 62 4.78 3.76 4.30
CA LEU A 62 4.36 4.32 5.58
C LEU A 62 3.85 5.77 5.48
N VAL A 63 4.34 6.56 4.51
CA VAL A 63 3.83 7.93 4.29
C VAL A 63 2.35 7.88 3.92
N GLY A 64 1.96 6.96 3.05
CA GLY A 64 0.56 6.77 2.65
C GLY A 64 -0.35 6.41 3.83
N GLU A 65 0.13 5.60 4.78
CA GLU A 65 -0.60 5.24 6.00
C GLU A 65 -0.80 6.41 6.97
N ARG A 66 -0.04 7.50 6.80
CA ARG A 66 -0.07 8.68 7.66
C ARG A 66 -0.91 9.83 7.10
N PHE A 67 -1.48 9.70 5.90
CA PHE A 67 -2.42 10.69 5.39
C PHE A 67 -3.64 10.82 6.30
N LYS A 68 -3.88 12.04 6.80
CA LYS A 68 -5.03 12.37 7.65
C LYS A 68 -6.18 12.84 6.76
N THR A 69 -6.99 11.89 6.31
CA THR A 69 -8.14 12.14 5.44
C THR A 69 -9.38 11.47 6.02
N PRO A 70 -9.97 12.01 7.10
CA PRO A 70 -11.07 11.36 7.82
C PRO A 70 -12.30 11.12 6.94
N THR A 71 -12.71 12.09 6.13
CA THR A 71 -13.91 11.98 5.29
C THR A 71 -13.71 10.97 4.17
N LEU A 72 -12.59 11.05 3.45
CA LEU A 72 -12.20 10.07 2.44
C LEU A 72 -12.00 8.69 3.05
N SER A 73 -11.41 8.59 4.23
CA SER A 73 -11.17 7.30 4.88
C SER A 73 -12.46 6.58 5.24
N LEU A 74 -13.46 7.32 5.70
CA LEU A 74 -14.80 6.80 5.95
C LEU A 74 -15.48 6.37 4.63
N PHE A 75 -15.44 7.24 3.61
CA PHE A 75 -16.01 6.97 2.30
C PHE A 75 -15.40 5.70 1.68
N ILE A 76 -14.08 5.59 1.64
CA ILE A 76 -13.35 4.46 1.06
C ILE A 76 -13.58 3.17 1.85
N ALA A 77 -13.72 3.24 3.18
CA ALA A 77 -14.09 2.06 3.97
C ALA A 77 -15.46 1.51 3.56
N HIS A 78 -16.45 2.38 3.36
CA HIS A 78 -17.77 1.99 2.85
C HIS A 78 -17.72 1.54 1.40
N TRP A 79 -16.92 2.20 0.56
CA TRP A 79 -16.71 1.79 -0.83
C TRP A 79 -16.13 0.37 -0.91
N ILE A 80 -15.06 0.08 -0.17
CA ILE A 80 -14.46 -1.26 -0.08
C ILE A 80 -15.50 -2.28 0.39
N ALA A 81 -16.27 -1.97 1.45
CA ALA A 81 -17.28 -2.88 1.99
C ALA A 81 -18.36 -3.22 0.95
N LEU A 82 -18.82 -2.24 0.17
CA LEU A 82 -19.83 -2.45 -0.88
C LEU A 82 -19.38 -3.47 -1.94
N PHE A 83 -18.09 -3.45 -2.29
CA PHE A 83 -17.53 -4.34 -3.32
C PHE A 83 -16.95 -5.65 -2.78
N SER A 84 -16.64 -5.77 -1.49
CA SER A 84 -15.87 -6.91 -0.96
C SER A 84 -16.58 -8.26 -1.12
N HIS A 85 -17.90 -8.30 -0.98
CA HIS A 85 -18.66 -9.56 -0.91
C HIS A 85 -19.76 -9.72 -1.96
N SER A 86 -19.90 -8.79 -2.91
CA SER A 86 -20.96 -8.84 -3.92
C SER A 86 -20.41 -8.90 -5.34
N TYR A 87 -20.51 -10.08 -5.96
CA TYR A 87 -20.24 -10.24 -7.39
C TYR A 87 -21.20 -9.41 -8.25
N LYS A 88 -22.46 -9.26 -7.81
CA LYS A 88 -23.46 -8.43 -8.47
C LYS A 88 -23.01 -6.97 -8.56
N VAL A 89 -22.56 -6.38 -7.45
CA VAL A 89 -22.05 -5.00 -7.43
C VAL A 89 -20.86 -4.82 -8.37
N LYS A 90 -19.90 -5.77 -8.33
CA LYS A 90 -18.74 -5.73 -9.23
C LYS A 90 -19.14 -5.78 -10.70
N ALA A 91 -20.12 -6.63 -11.05
CA ALA A 91 -20.63 -6.76 -12.41
C ALA A 91 -21.33 -5.47 -12.86
N LEU A 92 -22.25 -4.94 -12.06
CA LEU A 92 -22.99 -3.70 -12.35
C LEU A 92 -22.04 -2.50 -12.51
N TRP A 93 -21.02 -2.38 -11.66
CA TRP A 93 -20.02 -1.32 -11.80
C TRP A 93 -19.22 -1.43 -13.09
N LYS A 94 -18.81 -2.65 -13.46
CA LYS A 94 -18.08 -2.90 -14.70
C LYS A 94 -18.94 -2.61 -15.92
N GLU A 95 -20.22 -2.95 -15.87
CA GLU A 95 -21.19 -2.62 -16.92
C GLU A 95 -21.37 -1.10 -17.06
N ALA A 96 -21.56 -0.40 -15.93
CA ALA A 96 -21.78 1.04 -15.93
C ALA A 96 -20.54 1.85 -16.35
N THR A 97 -19.33 1.39 -16.04
CA THR A 97 -18.10 2.17 -16.20
C THR A 97 -17.08 1.58 -17.17
N GLY A 98 -17.34 0.39 -17.72
CA GLY A 98 -16.40 -0.37 -18.55
C GLY A 98 -15.18 -0.93 -17.82
N ARG A 99 -15.01 -0.64 -16.53
CA ARG A 99 -13.80 -1.00 -15.76
C ARG A 99 -14.16 -1.80 -14.51
N ALA A 100 -13.44 -2.89 -14.29
CA ALA A 100 -13.56 -3.64 -13.04
C ALA A 100 -13.07 -2.78 -11.85
N MET A 101 -13.72 -2.94 -10.70
CA MET A 101 -13.30 -2.24 -9.49
C MET A 101 -11.98 -2.79 -8.96
N ALA A 102 -11.04 -1.92 -8.66
CA ALA A 102 -9.78 -2.26 -8.00
C ALA A 102 -10.06 -2.91 -6.64
N SER A 103 -9.32 -3.97 -6.33
CA SER A 103 -9.44 -4.69 -5.07
C SER A 103 -8.50 -4.11 -4.01
N TYR A 104 -9.03 -3.88 -2.82
CA TYR A 104 -8.22 -3.59 -1.64
C TYR A 104 -7.56 -4.87 -1.11
N SER A 105 -6.30 -4.77 -0.69
CA SER A 105 -5.57 -5.82 0.01
C SER A 105 -4.85 -5.25 1.22
N LYS A 106 -4.99 -5.94 2.36
CA LYS A 106 -4.31 -5.54 3.60
C LYS A 106 -2.78 -5.72 3.51
N THR A 107 -2.31 -6.62 2.64
CA THR A 107 -0.88 -6.96 2.52
C THR A 107 -0.21 -6.28 1.34
N ARG A 108 -0.94 -5.98 0.25
CA ARG A 108 -0.38 -5.33 -0.93
C ARG A 108 -0.26 -3.82 -0.70
N TRP A 109 0.97 -3.33 -0.75
CA TRP A 109 1.26 -1.90 -0.63
C TRP A 109 0.52 -1.09 -1.69
N TRP A 110 0.06 0.09 -1.27
CA TRP A 110 -0.67 1.05 -2.09
C TRP A 110 -1.99 0.57 -2.73
N SER A 111 -2.49 -0.63 -2.42
CA SER A 111 -3.79 -1.13 -2.93
C SER A 111 -4.97 -0.22 -2.63
N ARG A 112 -4.93 0.44 -1.46
CA ARG A 112 -5.93 1.44 -1.07
C ARG A 112 -5.83 2.71 -1.92
N TRP A 113 -4.62 3.14 -2.26
CA TRP A 113 -4.38 4.32 -3.09
C TRP A 113 -4.82 4.09 -4.54
N GLU A 114 -4.53 2.91 -5.11
CA GLU A 114 -4.99 2.59 -6.48
C GLU A 114 -6.52 2.56 -6.59
N LEU A 115 -7.19 2.07 -5.54
CA LEU A 115 -8.64 2.12 -5.43
C LEU A 115 -9.14 3.58 -5.34
N MET A 116 -8.50 4.41 -4.51
CA MET A 116 -8.80 5.85 -4.45
C MET A 116 -8.58 6.54 -5.80
N ASN A 117 -7.51 6.19 -6.52
CA ASN A 117 -7.21 6.75 -7.83
C ASN A 117 -8.30 6.40 -8.84
N GLN A 118 -8.80 5.15 -8.81
CA GLN A 118 -9.95 4.77 -9.61
C GLN A 118 -11.22 5.54 -9.23
N VAL A 119 -11.47 5.73 -7.93
CA VAL A 119 -12.58 6.57 -7.42
C VAL A 119 -12.47 8.00 -7.94
N MET A 120 -11.26 8.59 -8.00
CA MET A 120 -11.04 9.92 -8.56
C MET A 120 -11.32 9.98 -10.07
N VAL A 121 -10.78 9.03 -10.84
CA VAL A 121 -10.98 8.96 -12.29
C VAL A 121 -12.45 8.73 -12.65
N GLN A 122 -13.17 7.95 -11.86
CA GLN A 122 -14.57 7.58 -12.11
C GLN A 122 -15.56 8.34 -11.23
N PHE A 123 -15.16 9.47 -10.62
CA PHE A 123 -15.94 10.14 -9.58
C PHE A 123 -17.34 10.53 -10.04
N ALA A 124 -17.49 10.98 -11.29
CA ALA A 124 -18.77 11.37 -11.88
C ALA A 124 -19.80 10.21 -11.98
N PHE A 125 -19.34 8.95 -11.97
CA PHE A 125 -20.22 7.79 -12.04
C PHE A 125 -20.70 7.30 -10.67
N ILE A 126 -20.08 7.74 -9.58
CA ILE A 126 -20.32 7.21 -8.23
C ILE A 126 -21.76 7.46 -7.78
N GLU A 127 -22.20 8.72 -7.79
CA GLU A 127 -23.53 9.08 -7.32
C GLU A 127 -24.64 8.46 -8.19
N PRO A 128 -24.59 8.55 -9.54
CA PRO A 128 -25.56 7.86 -10.40
C PRO A 128 -25.58 6.35 -10.19
N PHE A 129 -24.40 5.72 -10.02
CA PHE A 129 -24.33 4.27 -9.76
C PHE A 129 -25.03 3.90 -8.45
N LEU A 130 -24.82 4.66 -7.38
CA LEU A 130 -25.50 4.41 -6.11
C LEU A 130 -27.00 4.67 -6.23
N GLN A 131 -27.42 5.75 -6.88
CA GLN A 131 -28.84 6.08 -7.03
C GLN A 131 -29.60 5.02 -7.84
N ASN A 132 -29.06 4.59 -8.99
CA ASN A 132 -29.74 3.67 -9.91
C ASN A 132 -29.77 2.20 -9.45
N ASN A 133 -29.02 1.84 -8.42
CA ASN A 133 -28.95 0.48 -7.90
C ASN A 133 -29.40 0.47 -6.44
N GLU A 134 -30.70 0.47 -6.18
CA GLU A 134 -31.24 0.52 -4.81
C GLU A 134 -31.05 -0.78 -4.02
N ASP A 135 -30.91 -1.88 -4.73
CA ASP A 135 -30.83 -3.24 -4.19
C ASP A 135 -29.41 -3.62 -3.71
N ILE A 136 -28.41 -2.76 -3.91
CA ILE A 136 -27.03 -3.02 -3.49
C ILE A 136 -26.75 -2.49 -2.09
N GLY A 137 -26.35 -3.38 -1.18
CA GLY A 137 -25.84 -3.09 0.15
C GLY A 137 -26.51 -1.90 0.86
N PRO A 138 -27.81 -1.98 1.20
CA PRO A 138 -28.63 -0.80 1.55
C PRO A 138 -28.02 0.11 2.63
N ALA A 139 -27.49 -0.49 3.70
CA ALA A 139 -26.86 0.26 4.79
C ALA A 139 -25.56 0.97 4.36
N THR A 140 -24.73 0.32 3.54
CA THR A 140 -23.47 0.90 3.04
C THR A 140 -23.74 1.98 1.99
N ARG A 141 -24.68 1.72 1.08
CA ARG A 141 -25.17 2.66 0.08
C ARG A 141 -25.71 3.93 0.72
N ALA A 142 -26.55 3.81 1.75
CA ALA A 142 -27.10 4.96 2.48
C ALA A 142 -26.01 5.87 3.05
N LYS A 143 -24.98 5.30 3.68
CA LYS A 143 -23.85 6.06 4.22
C LYS A 143 -23.01 6.75 3.15
N LEU A 144 -22.83 6.11 1.99
CA LEU A 144 -22.14 6.73 0.86
C LEU A 144 -22.95 7.92 0.31
N LEU A 145 -24.26 7.76 0.12
CA LEU A 145 -25.16 8.82 -0.33
C LEU A 145 -25.27 9.97 0.67
N GLU A 146 -25.22 9.69 1.98
CA GLU A 146 -25.19 10.71 3.03
C GLU A 146 -23.96 11.63 2.89
N ILE A 147 -22.77 11.04 2.69
CA ILE A 147 -21.53 11.81 2.49
C ILE A 147 -21.62 12.65 1.21
N LEU A 148 -22.20 12.10 0.13
CA LEU A 148 -22.31 12.77 -1.16
C LEU A 148 -23.36 13.90 -1.16
N SER A 149 -24.46 13.72 -0.43
CA SER A 149 -25.56 14.69 -0.37
C SER A 149 -25.31 15.84 0.59
N HIS A 150 -24.41 15.69 1.59
CA HIS A 150 -24.04 16.77 2.50
C HIS A 150 -22.93 17.66 1.90
N PRO A 151 -23.20 18.94 1.53
CA PRO A 151 -22.24 19.74 0.77
C PRO A 151 -20.87 19.94 1.44
N PRO A 152 -20.77 20.18 2.76
CA PRO A 152 -19.49 20.23 3.46
C PRO A 152 -18.69 18.93 3.37
N SER A 153 -19.34 17.77 3.55
CA SER A 153 -18.69 16.46 3.44
C SER A 153 -18.25 16.17 2.01
N MET A 154 -19.08 16.48 1.02
CA MET A 154 -18.73 16.32 -0.40
C MET A 154 -17.53 17.19 -0.79
N LEU A 155 -17.46 18.43 -0.31
CA LEU A 155 -16.31 19.30 -0.55
C LEU A 155 -15.04 18.74 0.09
N LEU A 156 -15.11 18.33 1.36
CA LEU A 156 -13.98 17.71 2.06
C LEU A 156 -13.53 16.42 1.37
N LEU A 157 -14.47 15.56 0.95
CA LEU A 157 -14.17 14.34 0.21
C LEU A 157 -13.36 14.63 -1.06
N LYS A 158 -13.78 15.62 -1.86
CA LYS A 158 -13.09 16.00 -3.09
C LYS A 158 -11.68 16.54 -2.82
N VAL A 159 -11.54 17.41 -1.83
CA VAL A 159 -10.24 18.01 -1.46
C VAL A 159 -9.28 16.94 -0.93
N GLU A 160 -9.75 16.10 -0.01
CA GLU A 160 -8.94 15.01 0.55
C GLU A 160 -8.55 13.99 -0.52
N LEU A 161 -9.46 13.66 -1.44
CA LEU A 161 -9.19 12.76 -2.55
C LEU A 161 -8.11 13.33 -3.48
N ALA A 162 -8.27 14.57 -3.94
CA ALA A 162 -7.29 15.23 -4.80
C ALA A 162 -5.91 15.29 -4.12
N ALA A 163 -5.86 15.69 -2.85
CA ALA A 163 -4.62 15.76 -2.09
C ALA A 163 -3.89 14.40 -1.99
N VAL A 164 -4.64 13.32 -1.74
CA VAL A 164 -4.05 11.97 -1.64
C VAL A 164 -3.58 11.45 -2.99
N ILE A 165 -4.28 11.75 -4.09
CA ILE A 165 -3.85 11.31 -5.42
C ILE A 165 -2.62 12.09 -5.87
N ASP A 166 -2.66 13.42 -5.84
CA ASP A 166 -1.55 14.26 -6.30
C ASP A 166 -0.27 14.01 -5.51
N LEU A 167 -0.35 13.99 -4.18
CA LEU A 167 0.82 13.76 -3.33
C LEU A 167 1.22 12.28 -3.31
N GLY A 168 0.24 11.37 -3.23
CA GLY A 168 0.48 9.94 -3.11
C GLY A 168 1.12 9.32 -4.34
N GLU A 169 0.86 9.85 -5.54
CA GLU A 169 1.41 9.30 -6.79
C GLU A 169 2.94 9.20 -6.77
N HIS A 170 3.63 10.22 -6.25
CA HIS A 170 5.08 10.22 -6.14
C HIS A 170 5.61 9.11 -5.22
N PHE A 171 4.93 8.89 -4.09
CA PHE A 171 5.30 7.84 -3.15
C PHE A 171 5.01 6.45 -3.73
N VAL A 172 3.87 6.25 -4.38
CA VAL A 172 3.49 4.98 -5.03
C VAL A 172 4.50 4.60 -6.10
N LYS A 173 4.77 5.52 -7.04
CA LYS A 173 5.75 5.31 -8.12
C LYS A 173 7.15 5.07 -7.56
N GLY A 174 7.53 5.82 -6.52
CA GLY A 174 8.79 5.63 -5.82
C GLY A 174 8.91 4.25 -5.17
N THR A 175 7.87 3.81 -4.46
CA THR A 175 7.82 2.47 -3.83
C THR A 175 8.02 1.38 -4.88
N TYR A 176 7.19 1.34 -5.92
CA TYR A 176 7.26 0.30 -6.95
C TYR A 176 8.59 0.29 -7.70
N ARG A 177 9.15 1.48 -8.01
CA ARG A 177 10.48 1.57 -8.61
C ARG A 177 11.57 0.97 -7.71
N LEU A 178 11.50 1.19 -6.40
CA LEU A 178 12.47 0.67 -5.43
C LEU A 178 12.28 -0.83 -5.13
N GLU A 179 11.07 -1.36 -5.29
CA GLU A 179 10.80 -2.81 -5.23
C GLU A 179 11.31 -3.57 -6.48
N GLY A 180 11.67 -2.84 -7.53
CA GLY A 180 12.08 -3.42 -8.81
C GLY A 180 10.93 -3.70 -9.77
N ASP A 181 9.75 -3.12 -9.51
CA ASP A 181 8.63 -3.07 -10.45
C ASP A 181 8.90 -1.94 -11.47
N GLY A 182 9.82 -2.20 -12.40
CA GLY A 182 10.30 -1.27 -13.43
C GLY A 182 11.45 -1.85 -14.25
N VAL A 183 11.88 -1.14 -15.31
CA VAL A 183 12.97 -1.49 -16.25
C VAL A 183 14.16 -2.15 -15.52
N PRO A 184 14.74 -3.26 -16.04
CA PRO A 184 15.49 -4.22 -15.23
C PRO A 184 16.78 -3.61 -14.68
N CYS A 185 16.78 -3.21 -13.41
CA CYS A 185 17.99 -3.25 -12.63
C CYS A 185 18.29 -4.73 -12.37
N ALA A 186 19.41 -5.21 -12.91
CA ALA A 186 19.85 -6.59 -12.83
C ALA A 186 19.67 -7.15 -11.41
N LYS A 187 18.72 -8.07 -11.27
CA LYS A 187 18.62 -8.95 -10.11
C LYS A 187 19.80 -9.92 -10.23
N LEU A 188 20.93 -9.60 -9.60
CA LEU A 188 21.93 -10.60 -9.28
C LEU A 188 21.28 -11.51 -8.24
N LEU A 189 20.92 -12.72 -8.70
CA LEU A 189 20.66 -13.88 -7.85
C LEU A 189 21.89 -14.20 -7.01
#